data_AF-A0A5C5D917-F1
#
_entry.id   AF-A0A5C5D917-F1
#
_cell.length_a   1.000
_cell.length_b   1.000
_cell.length_c   1.000
_cell.angle_alpha   90.00
_cell.angle_beta   90.00
_cell.angle_gamma   90.00
#
_symmetry.space_group_name_H-M   'P 1'
#
loop_
_entity.id
_entity.type
_entity.pdbx_description
1 polymer ?
#
loop_
_entity_poly.entity_id
_entity_poly.type
_entity_poly.pdbx_seq_one_letter_code
_entity_poly.pdbx_strand_id
1 'polypeptide(L)'
;MKATIFRPISALLLPLLLASCVQSTVAQNIKHPQPIEEPEQKLADYMSTDCEDIWQNQNYESMKNPLYWLRAMDCAERLAPIQARAEARRWPSDSWRDTFKRGILLANAKITPTERRRYMTKLDAMTAEVPAQVRSLFQVWRDGQASLLALSDERTRYSKLQQSTDSELDTLREQQQRLRSQLSLTTRKLENLTDIERQLSSRKPVSTELPDNTKPAPEAKP
;
A
#
# COMPACT_ATOMS: atom_id res chain seq x y z
N MET A 1 62.03 27.44 56.37
CA MET A 1 61.59 26.05 56.64
C MET A 1 61.37 25.34 55.31
N LYS A 2 61.88 24.11 55.18
CA LYS A 2 61.75 23.22 54.02
C LYS A 2 60.40 22.48 54.09
N ALA A 3 59.75 22.24 52.94
CA ALA A 3 59.01 20.99 52.64
C ALA A 3 58.47 20.96 51.19
N THR A 4 59.23 20.26 50.36
CA THR A 4 58.91 19.29 49.30
C THR A 4 57.47 18.78 49.01
N ILE A 5 57.19 18.70 47.68
CA ILE A 5 56.59 17.59 46.87
C ILE A 5 55.07 17.33 46.95
N PHE A 6 54.35 17.41 45.80
CA PHE A 6 53.79 16.25 45.04
C PHE A 6 52.90 16.69 43.85
N ARG A 7 53.15 16.10 42.69
CA ARG A 7 52.30 16.06 41.48
C ARG A 7 51.77 14.62 41.38
N PRO A 8 50.49 14.38 41.01
CA PRO A 8 50.26 13.77 39.69
C PRO A 8 48.95 14.25 39.00
N ILE A 9 49.01 14.57 37.71
CA ILE A 9 48.41 13.80 36.58
C ILE A 9 46.88 13.64 36.71
N SER A 10 46.10 14.34 35.88
CA SER A 10 45.28 13.68 34.85
C SER A 10 44.55 14.69 33.95
N ALA A 11 44.68 14.44 32.65
CA ALA A 11 43.68 14.66 31.59
C ALA A 11 42.99 16.03 31.49
N LEU A 12 43.51 16.85 30.58
CA LEU A 12 42.67 17.63 29.65
C LEU A 12 43.51 18.07 28.45
N LEU A 13 43.98 17.07 27.69
CA LEU A 13 44.41 17.22 26.30
C LEU A 13 43.17 17.12 25.41
N LEU A 14 42.41 18.21 25.28
CA LEU A 14 41.30 18.31 24.33
C LEU A 14 40.99 19.81 24.11
N PRO A 15 41.91 20.57 23.50
CA PRO A 15 41.66 20.94 22.10
C PRO A 15 42.97 21.19 21.34
N LEU A 16 43.53 20.14 20.74
CA LEU A 16 44.66 20.25 19.80
C LEU A 16 44.33 19.61 18.44
N LEU A 17 43.05 19.63 18.06
CA LEU A 17 42.55 19.07 16.79
C LEU A 17 41.76 20.09 15.96
N LEU A 18 42.12 21.38 16.02
CA LEU A 18 41.54 22.42 15.15
C LEU A 18 42.59 23.36 14.57
N ALA A 19 43.75 22.84 14.16
CA ALA A 19 44.72 23.60 13.38
C ALA A 19 45.55 22.70 12.45
N SER A 20 45.06 22.46 11.24
CA SER A 20 45.88 22.39 10.01
C SER A 20 45.03 22.16 8.75
N CYS A 21 44.41 23.23 8.21
CA CYS A 21 44.36 23.37 6.76
C CYS A 21 45.66 24.07 6.35
N VAL A 22 46.75 23.31 6.25
CA VAL A 22 47.89 23.78 5.46
C VAL A 22 47.48 23.62 4.01
N GLN A 23 47.24 24.74 3.33
CA GLN A 23 47.32 24.77 1.88
C GLN A 23 48.76 24.45 1.52
N SER A 24 49.02 23.21 1.14
CA SER A 24 50.26 22.85 0.46
C SER A 24 50.26 23.58 -0.88
N THR A 25 50.73 24.83 -0.89
CA THR A 25 51.17 25.49 -2.11
C THR A 25 52.44 24.78 -2.55
N VAL A 26 52.27 23.70 -3.31
CA VAL A 26 53.33 23.18 -4.15
C VAL A 26 53.76 24.35 -5.02
N ALA A 27 54.97 24.86 -4.80
CA ALA A 27 55.61 25.78 -5.72
C ALA A 27 55.79 25.03 -7.04
N GLN A 28 54.80 25.15 -7.92
CA GLN A 28 54.93 24.68 -9.28
C GLN A 28 55.97 25.58 -9.94
N ASN A 29 57.16 25.01 -10.17
CA ASN A 29 58.11 25.55 -11.12
C ASN A 29 57.38 25.65 -12.45
N ILE A 30 57.00 26.87 -12.85
CA ILE A 30 56.23 27.15 -14.07
C ILE A 30 57.15 26.84 -15.25
N LYS A 31 57.14 25.57 -15.65
CA LYS A 31 57.76 25.07 -16.86
C LYS A 31 56.64 24.66 -17.81
N HIS A 32 56.14 25.65 -18.55
CA HIS A 32 55.06 25.57 -19.55
C HIS A 32 53.71 25.06 -19.01
N PRO A 33 52.59 25.74 -19.30
CA PRO A 33 51.28 25.12 -19.15
C PRO A 33 51.24 23.93 -20.11
N GLN A 34 51.32 22.70 -19.60
CA GLN A 34 50.88 21.54 -20.36
C GLN A 34 49.41 21.81 -20.72
N PRO A 35 48.98 21.63 -21.98
CA PRO A 35 47.57 21.71 -22.32
C PRO A 35 46.81 20.79 -21.37
N ILE A 36 45.81 21.33 -20.68
CA ILE A 36 44.88 20.49 -19.92
C ILE A 36 44.17 19.65 -20.98
N GLU A 37 44.61 18.41 -21.14
CA GLU A 37 44.00 17.46 -22.06
C GLU A 37 42.62 17.15 -21.50
N GLU A 38 41.60 17.76 -22.10
CA GLU A 38 40.21 17.55 -21.77
C GLU A 38 39.97 16.03 -21.84
N PRO A 39 39.37 15.40 -20.81
CA PRO A 39 39.15 13.96 -20.84
C PRO A 39 38.41 13.59 -22.12
N GLU A 40 38.96 12.63 -22.89
CA GLU A 40 38.44 12.23 -24.21
C GLU A 40 36.95 11.83 -24.17
N GLN A 41 36.46 11.46 -22.99
CA GLN A 41 35.07 11.12 -22.76
C GLN A 41 34.21 12.35 -22.48
N LYS A 42 33.82 13.04 -23.56
CA LYS A 42 32.77 14.08 -23.51
C LYS A 42 31.43 13.44 -23.17
N LEU A 43 30.96 13.65 -21.95
CA LEU A 43 29.62 13.22 -21.52
C LEU A 43 28.58 14.08 -22.21
N ALA A 44 27.65 13.45 -22.92
CA ALA A 44 26.50 14.17 -23.49
C ALA A 44 25.66 14.78 -22.35
N ASP A 45 25.39 16.09 -22.45
CA ASP A 45 24.57 16.82 -21.47
C ASP A 45 23.08 16.63 -21.77
N TYR A 46 22.54 15.51 -21.32
CA TYR A 46 21.10 15.26 -21.40
C TYR A 46 20.30 16.07 -20.37
N MET A 47 20.94 16.63 -19.34
CA MET A 47 20.21 17.34 -18.27
C MET A 47 19.64 18.66 -18.75
N SER A 48 20.31 19.34 -19.69
CA SER A 48 19.86 20.58 -20.31
C SER A 48 19.01 20.38 -21.57
N THR A 49 18.88 19.16 -22.08
CA THR A 49 18.12 18.86 -23.30
C THR A 49 16.61 18.99 -23.07
N ASP A 50 15.87 19.57 -24.02
CA ASP A 50 14.41 19.69 -23.94
C ASP A 50 13.70 18.34 -24.00
N CYS A 51 12.56 18.25 -23.32
CA CYS A 51 11.83 16.98 -23.21
C CYS A 51 11.32 16.46 -24.55
N GLU A 52 10.95 17.37 -25.48
CA GLU A 52 10.54 16.99 -26.82
C GLU A 52 11.68 16.30 -27.58
N ASP A 53 12.88 16.85 -27.52
CA ASP A 53 14.07 16.28 -28.16
C ASP A 53 14.45 14.92 -27.54
N ILE A 54 14.30 14.78 -26.22
CA ILE A 54 14.53 13.50 -25.54
C ILE A 54 13.61 12.41 -26.09
N TRP A 55 12.33 12.73 -26.31
CA TRP A 55 11.39 11.77 -26.88
C TRP A 55 11.72 11.43 -28.32
N GLN A 56 11.94 12.44 -29.17
CA GLN A 56 12.23 12.26 -30.59
C GLN A 56 13.58 11.57 -30.86
N ASN A 57 14.53 11.64 -29.92
CA ASN A 57 15.83 10.99 -30.06
C ASN A 57 15.70 9.46 -30.06
N GLN A 58 16.09 8.84 -31.18
CA GLN A 58 16.18 7.38 -31.35
C GLN A 58 17.62 6.88 -31.58
N ASN A 59 18.62 7.74 -31.30
CA ASN A 59 20.03 7.39 -31.47
C ASN A 59 20.42 6.26 -30.50
N TYR A 60 21.02 5.21 -31.06
CA TYR A 60 21.48 4.04 -30.32
C TYR A 60 22.50 4.39 -29.22
N GLU A 61 23.42 5.31 -29.49
CA GLU A 61 24.45 5.71 -28.53
C GLU A 61 23.85 6.53 -27.37
N SER A 62 22.82 7.33 -27.63
CA SER A 62 22.05 8.00 -26.57
C SER A 62 21.37 6.99 -25.65
N MET A 63 20.76 5.95 -26.22
CA MET A 63 20.02 4.94 -25.46
C MET A 63 20.92 3.97 -24.67
N LYS A 64 22.24 3.95 -24.89
CA LYS A 64 23.21 3.29 -24.01
C LYS A 64 23.63 4.16 -22.82
N ASN A 65 23.34 5.46 -22.86
CA ASN A 65 23.73 6.40 -21.81
C ASN A 65 22.65 6.44 -20.72
N PRO A 66 22.97 6.16 -19.44
CA PRO A 66 21.98 6.23 -18.35
C PRO A 66 21.38 7.63 -18.13
N LEU A 67 22.13 8.70 -18.42
CA LEU A 67 21.64 10.08 -18.27
C LEU A 67 20.49 10.40 -19.23
N TYR A 68 20.49 9.80 -20.43
CA TYR A 68 19.38 9.90 -21.37
C TYR A 68 18.07 9.37 -20.74
N TRP A 69 18.15 8.20 -20.09
CA TRP A 69 16.99 7.57 -19.46
C TRP A 69 16.52 8.31 -18.20
N LEU A 70 17.45 8.83 -17.39
CA LEU A 70 17.11 9.68 -16.26
C LEU A 70 16.36 10.94 -16.71
N ARG A 71 16.85 11.59 -17.77
CA ARG A 71 16.15 12.74 -18.34
C ARG A 71 14.78 12.35 -18.90
N ALA A 72 14.67 11.21 -19.58
CA ALA A 72 13.39 10.69 -20.05
C ALA A 72 12.39 10.45 -18.90
N MET A 73 12.85 9.91 -17.76
CA MET A 73 12.01 9.74 -16.56
C MET A 73 11.52 11.09 -16.02
N ASP A 74 12.42 12.05 -15.80
CA ASP A 74 12.04 13.41 -15.35
C ASP A 74 11.06 14.09 -16.32
N CYS A 75 11.29 13.94 -17.63
CA CYS A 75 10.39 14.47 -18.64
C CYS A 75 9.01 13.81 -18.62
N ALA A 76 8.91 12.51 -18.34
CA ALA A 76 7.63 11.81 -18.27
C ALA A 76 6.82 12.19 -17.03
N GLU A 77 7.49 12.48 -15.91
CA GLU A 77 6.83 12.95 -14.68
C GLU A 77 6.11 14.30 -14.88
N ARG A 78 6.60 15.14 -15.79
CA ARG A 78 6.00 16.44 -16.12
C ARG A 78 4.77 16.35 -17.02
N LEU A 79 4.53 15.21 -17.67
CA LEU A 79 3.39 15.05 -18.58
C LEU A 79 2.09 14.79 -17.83
N ALA A 80 1.00 15.42 -18.28
CA ALA A 80 -0.32 15.07 -17.78
C ALA A 80 -0.68 13.62 -18.18
N PRO A 81 -1.46 12.87 -17.39
CA PRO A 81 -1.74 11.45 -17.66
C PRO A 81 -2.30 11.16 -19.06
N ILE A 82 -3.11 12.07 -19.62
CA ILE A 82 -3.67 11.93 -20.97
C ILE A 82 -2.57 12.10 -22.04
N GLN A 83 -1.69 13.09 -21.86
CA GLN A 83 -0.56 13.33 -22.75
C GLN A 83 0.43 12.16 -22.70
N ALA A 84 0.75 11.66 -21.51
CA ALA A 84 1.61 10.50 -21.33
C ALA A 84 1.05 9.25 -22.03
N ARG A 85 -0.27 9.01 -21.98
CA ARG A 85 -0.92 7.94 -22.76
C ARG A 85 -0.83 8.16 -24.26
N ALA A 86 -1.05 9.38 -24.73
CA ALA A 86 -1.00 9.70 -26.14
C ALA A 86 0.42 9.50 -26.69
N GLU A 87 1.42 9.99 -25.98
CA GLU A 87 2.84 9.82 -26.30
C GLU A 87 3.23 8.33 -26.27
N ALA A 88 2.81 7.58 -25.24
CA ALA A 88 3.07 6.15 -25.13
C ALA A 88 2.56 5.32 -26.31
N ARG A 89 1.52 5.78 -27.03
CA ARG A 89 0.99 5.10 -28.22
C ARG A 89 1.89 5.25 -29.45
N ARG A 90 2.79 6.25 -29.45
CA ARG A 90 3.75 6.48 -30.54
C ARG A 90 4.93 5.51 -30.52
N TRP A 91 5.12 4.80 -29.41
CA TRP A 91 6.23 3.88 -29.19
C TRP A 91 5.76 2.42 -29.35
N PRO A 92 5.93 1.82 -30.55
CA PRO A 92 5.60 0.41 -30.77
C PRO A 92 6.55 -0.46 -29.95
N SER A 93 6.04 -1.49 -29.28
CA SER A 93 6.82 -2.24 -28.29
C SER A 93 7.66 -3.34 -28.96
N ASP A 94 8.50 -2.98 -29.92
CA ASP A 94 9.22 -3.94 -30.76
C ASP A 94 10.66 -4.17 -30.29
N SER A 95 11.21 -3.23 -29.53
CA SER A 95 12.50 -3.35 -28.87
C SER A 95 12.41 -3.09 -27.37
N TRP A 96 13.46 -3.48 -26.62
CA TRP A 96 13.56 -3.13 -25.20
C TRP A 96 13.48 -1.61 -24.98
N ARG A 97 14.03 -0.81 -25.90
CA ARG A 97 14.11 0.66 -25.81
C ARG A 97 12.72 1.28 -25.92
N ASP A 98 11.96 0.84 -26.92
CA ASP A 98 10.62 1.36 -27.15
C ASP A 98 9.67 0.90 -26.04
N THR A 99 9.81 -0.36 -25.60
CA THR A 99 9.03 -0.89 -24.48
C THR A 99 9.36 -0.16 -23.18
N PHE A 100 10.63 0.20 -22.96
CA PHE A 100 11.05 0.95 -21.78
C PHE A 100 10.57 2.41 -21.82
N LYS A 101 10.74 3.13 -22.95
CA LYS A 101 10.16 4.48 -23.14
C LYS A 101 8.66 4.48 -22.87
N ARG A 102 7.95 3.54 -23.48
CA ARG A 102 6.51 3.36 -23.27
C ARG A 102 6.19 3.10 -21.80
N GLY A 103 6.97 2.24 -21.13
CA GLY A 103 6.81 1.95 -19.71
C GLY A 103 6.96 3.20 -18.84
N ILE A 104 8.01 3.99 -19.06
CA ILE A 104 8.28 5.26 -18.36
C ILE A 104 7.09 6.22 -18.52
N LEU A 105 6.59 6.40 -19.75
CA LEU A 105 5.41 7.24 -20.01
C LEU A 105 4.15 6.69 -19.31
N LEU A 106 3.93 5.38 -19.35
CA LEU A 106 2.77 4.74 -18.74
C LEU A 106 2.80 4.74 -17.21
N ALA A 107 3.98 4.87 -16.59
CA ALA A 107 4.10 4.95 -15.13
C ALA A 107 3.34 6.17 -14.56
N ASN A 108 3.40 7.32 -15.26
CA ASN A 108 2.67 8.54 -14.87
C ASN A 108 1.24 8.62 -15.47
N ALA A 109 0.89 7.68 -16.34
CA ALA A 109 -0.37 7.71 -17.06
C ALA A 109 -1.60 7.28 -16.23
N LYS A 110 -1.52 7.00 -14.92
CA LYS A 110 -2.66 6.49 -14.11
C LYS A 110 -3.35 5.26 -14.74
N ILE A 111 -2.55 4.31 -15.22
CA ILE A 111 -3.01 3.03 -15.80
C ILE A 111 -3.60 2.09 -14.74
N THR A 112 -4.34 1.08 -15.19
CA THR A 112 -4.86 0.02 -14.32
C THR A 112 -3.76 -0.97 -13.91
N PRO A 113 -3.89 -1.69 -12.77
CA PRO A 113 -2.93 -2.74 -12.40
C PRO A 113 -2.78 -3.85 -13.46
N THR A 114 -3.86 -4.22 -14.15
CA THR A 114 -3.82 -5.22 -15.23
C THR A 114 -3.03 -4.73 -16.43
N GLU A 115 -3.25 -3.48 -16.84
CA GLU A 115 -2.46 -2.84 -17.90
C GLU A 115 -0.98 -2.77 -17.51
N ARG A 116 -0.70 -2.46 -16.24
CA ARG A 116 0.66 -2.43 -15.69
C ARG A 116 1.36 -3.78 -15.80
N ARG A 117 0.72 -4.86 -15.38
CA ARG A 117 1.27 -6.23 -15.52
C ARG A 117 1.59 -6.56 -16.95
N ARG A 118 0.69 -6.25 -17.88
CA ARG A 118 0.86 -6.61 -19.30
C ARG A 118 2.14 -6.02 -19.91
N TYR A 119 2.42 -4.74 -19.69
CA TYR A 119 3.67 -4.16 -20.22
C TYR A 119 4.88 -4.62 -19.42
N MET A 120 4.76 -4.82 -18.10
CA MET A 120 5.87 -5.27 -17.25
C MET A 120 6.35 -6.65 -17.70
N THR A 121 5.43 -7.60 -17.94
CA THR A 121 5.76 -8.92 -18.51
C THR A 121 6.47 -8.81 -19.87
N LYS A 122 6.03 -7.89 -20.73
CA LYS A 122 6.67 -7.67 -22.03
C LYS A 122 8.09 -7.11 -21.87
N LEU A 123 8.28 -6.17 -20.95
CA LEU A 123 9.57 -5.58 -20.67
C LEU A 123 10.54 -6.60 -20.05
N ASP A 124 10.04 -7.47 -19.16
CA ASP A 124 10.84 -8.51 -18.51
C ASP A 124 11.41 -9.50 -19.52
N ALA A 125 10.62 -9.87 -20.53
CA ALA A 125 11.08 -10.75 -21.62
C ALA A 125 12.29 -10.19 -22.40
N MET A 126 12.49 -8.86 -22.39
CA MET A 126 13.55 -8.17 -23.11
C MET A 126 14.71 -7.73 -22.20
N THR A 127 14.71 -8.12 -20.92
CA THR A 127 15.74 -7.69 -19.94
C THR A 127 17.17 -8.01 -20.39
N ALA A 128 17.36 -9.14 -21.08
CA ALA A 128 18.67 -9.57 -21.56
C ALA A 128 19.28 -8.62 -22.62
N GLU A 129 18.44 -7.88 -23.34
CA GLU A 129 18.86 -6.94 -24.40
C GLU A 129 19.31 -5.58 -23.83
N VAL A 130 19.03 -5.31 -22.55
CA VAL A 130 19.36 -4.04 -21.91
C VAL A 130 20.89 -3.93 -21.73
N PRO A 131 21.54 -2.87 -22.26
CA PRO A 131 22.97 -2.62 -22.11
C PRO A 131 23.40 -2.58 -20.66
N ALA A 132 24.62 -3.06 -20.37
CA ALA A 132 25.16 -3.12 -19.02
C ALA A 132 25.20 -1.75 -18.33
N GLN A 133 25.44 -0.68 -19.10
CA GLN A 133 25.49 0.69 -18.61
C GLN A 133 24.16 1.16 -18.03
N VAL A 134 23.03 0.78 -18.65
CA VAL A 134 21.67 1.20 -18.26
C VAL A 134 21.03 0.24 -17.26
N ARG A 135 21.59 -0.97 -17.11
CA ARG A 135 20.96 -2.08 -16.39
C ARG A 135 20.58 -1.77 -14.95
N SER A 136 21.45 -1.08 -14.20
CA SER A 136 21.17 -0.73 -12.80
C SER A 136 19.98 0.23 -12.68
N LEU A 137 19.96 1.30 -13.47
CA LEU A 137 18.85 2.25 -13.54
C LEU A 137 17.55 1.56 -13.96
N PHE A 138 17.62 0.73 -14.99
CA PHE A 138 16.48 -0.05 -15.47
C PHE A 138 15.91 -0.97 -14.38
N GLN A 139 16.77 -1.66 -13.63
CA GLN A 139 16.37 -2.55 -12.53
C GLN A 139 15.67 -1.78 -11.42
N VAL A 140 16.25 -0.67 -10.96
CA VAL A 140 15.63 0.16 -9.91
C VAL A 140 14.26 0.69 -10.36
N TRP A 141 14.15 1.16 -11.59
CA TRP A 141 12.86 1.61 -12.14
C TRP A 141 11.83 0.47 -12.18
N ARG A 142 12.24 -0.72 -12.63
CA ARG A 142 11.38 -1.90 -12.67
C ARG A 142 10.93 -2.31 -11.28
N ASP A 143 11.83 -2.35 -10.31
CA ASP A 143 11.53 -2.73 -8.93
C ASP A 143 10.50 -1.76 -8.31
N GLY A 144 10.57 -0.47 -8.68
CA GLY A 144 9.53 0.51 -8.39
C GLY A 144 8.16 0.14 -8.99
N GLN A 145 8.11 -0.26 -10.26
CA GLN A 145 6.85 -0.72 -10.88
C GLN A 145 6.29 -1.99 -10.24
N ALA A 146 7.16 -2.94 -9.89
CA ALA A 146 6.80 -4.16 -9.18
C ALA A 146 6.22 -3.85 -7.78
N SER A 147 6.82 -2.89 -7.07
CA SER A 147 6.33 -2.43 -5.77
C SER A 147 4.94 -1.79 -5.87
N LEU A 148 4.66 -1.02 -6.92
CA LEU A 148 3.32 -0.47 -7.18
C LEU A 148 2.28 -1.55 -7.47
N LEU A 149 2.67 -2.64 -8.16
CA LEU A 149 1.81 -3.80 -8.35
C LEU A 149 1.51 -4.51 -7.03
N ALA A 150 2.54 -4.80 -6.23
CA ALA A 150 2.39 -5.41 -4.92
C ALA A 150 1.46 -4.59 -4.00
N LEU A 151 1.64 -3.26 -3.98
CA LEU A 151 0.75 -2.37 -3.24
C LEU A 151 -0.71 -2.47 -3.71
N SER A 152 -0.94 -2.57 -5.02
CA SER A 152 -2.29 -2.70 -5.57
C SER A 152 -2.95 -4.05 -5.23
N ASP A 153 -2.16 -5.11 -5.15
CA ASP A 153 -2.62 -6.45 -4.76
C ASP A 153 -3.00 -6.49 -3.29
N GLU A 154 -2.18 -5.91 -2.41
CA GLU A 154 -2.49 -5.80 -0.98
C GLU A 154 -3.74 -4.95 -0.72
N ARG A 155 -3.90 -3.82 -1.42
CA ARG A 155 -5.13 -3.01 -1.33
C ARG A 155 -6.37 -3.79 -1.75
N THR A 156 -6.26 -4.58 -2.81
CA THR A 156 -7.36 -5.42 -3.29
C THR A 156 -7.70 -6.52 -2.28
N ARG A 157 -6.69 -7.17 -1.71
CA ARG A 157 -6.86 -8.20 -0.68
C ARG A 157 -7.52 -7.63 0.57
N TYR A 158 -7.04 -6.48 1.06
CA TYR A 158 -7.60 -5.80 2.22
C TYR A 158 -9.06 -5.38 1.98
N SER A 159 -9.36 -4.79 0.82
CA SER A 159 -10.73 -4.40 0.47
C SER A 159 -11.70 -5.59 0.46
N LYS A 160 -11.28 -6.75 -0.04
CA LYS A 160 -12.09 -7.98 0.01
C LYS A 160 -12.31 -8.47 1.43
N LEU A 161 -11.27 -8.45 2.26
CA LEU A 161 -11.37 -8.85 3.66
C LEU A 161 -12.35 -7.94 4.41
N GLN A 162 -12.22 -6.62 4.25
CA GLN A 162 -13.12 -5.65 4.86
C GLN A 162 -14.58 -5.90 4.42
N GLN A 163 -14.82 -6.08 3.13
CA GLN A 163 -16.16 -6.37 2.62
C GLN A 163 -16.75 -7.66 3.22
N SER A 164 -15.93 -8.70 3.39
CA SER A 164 -16.35 -9.95 4.04
C SER A 164 -16.71 -9.72 5.50
N THR A 165 -15.86 -9.03 6.26
CA THR A 165 -16.12 -8.72 7.67
C THR A 165 -17.36 -7.86 7.85
N ASP A 166 -17.57 -6.85 7.00
CA ASP A 166 -18.77 -6.02 7.03
C ASP A 166 -20.02 -6.86 6.77
N SER A 167 -19.97 -7.76 5.79
CA SER A 167 -21.09 -8.68 5.50
C SER A 167 -21.39 -9.63 6.66
N GLU A 168 -20.36 -10.16 7.34
CA GLU A 168 -20.54 -11.01 8.52
C GLU A 168 -21.19 -10.24 9.67
N LEU A 169 -20.74 -9.00 9.93
CA LEU A 169 -21.35 -8.14 10.94
C LEU A 169 -22.83 -7.88 10.67
N ASP A 170 -23.20 -7.67 9.41
CA ASP A 170 -24.60 -7.47 9.03
C ASP A 170 -25.44 -8.73 9.25
N THR A 171 -24.91 -9.91 8.88
CA THR A 171 -25.61 -11.17 9.16
C THR A 171 -25.82 -11.39 10.67
N LEU A 172 -24.83 -11.07 11.51
CA LEU A 172 -24.94 -11.18 12.96
C LEU A 172 -25.97 -10.21 13.54
N ARG A 173 -26.03 -8.97 13.02
CA ARG A 173 -27.06 -7.98 13.41
C ARG A 173 -28.45 -8.48 13.09
N GLU A 174 -28.66 -9.03 11.89
CA GLU A 174 -29.94 -9.61 11.50
C GLU A 174 -30.33 -10.81 12.37
N GLN A 175 -29.38 -11.69 12.71
CA GLN A 175 -29.63 -12.81 13.61
C GLN A 175 -30.03 -12.33 15.01
N GLN A 176 -29.33 -11.33 15.55
CA GLN A 176 -29.66 -10.74 16.85
C GLN A 176 -31.07 -10.13 16.86
N GLN A 177 -31.45 -9.41 15.80
CA GLN A 177 -32.79 -8.83 15.67
C GLN A 177 -33.86 -9.93 15.59
N ARG A 178 -33.62 -10.99 14.79
CA ARG A 178 -34.52 -12.14 14.70
C ARG A 178 -34.71 -12.82 16.05
N LEU A 179 -33.63 -13.13 16.77
CA LEU A 179 -33.71 -13.76 18.09
C LEU A 179 -34.45 -12.87 19.10
N ARG A 180 -34.22 -11.55 19.10
CA ARG A 180 -34.97 -10.61 19.96
C ARG A 180 -36.46 -10.59 19.63
N SER A 181 -36.82 -10.64 18.34
CA SER A 181 -38.22 -10.72 17.93
C SER A 181 -38.89 -12.04 18.35
N GLN A 182 -38.16 -13.15 18.30
CA GLN A 182 -38.67 -14.44 18.77
C GLN A 182 -38.87 -14.43 20.28
N LEU A 183 -37.91 -13.90 21.04
CA LEU A 183 -38.03 -13.75 22.49
C LEU A 183 -39.21 -12.86 22.88
N SER A 184 -39.42 -11.72 22.20
CA SER A 184 -40.57 -10.85 22.51
C SER A 184 -41.90 -11.52 22.21
N LEU A 185 -41.98 -12.31 21.12
CA LEU A 185 -43.16 -13.10 20.79
C LEU A 185 -43.43 -14.21 21.80
N THR A 186 -42.40 -14.94 22.24
CA THR A 186 -42.57 -15.99 23.25
C THR A 186 -42.96 -15.42 24.60
N THR A 187 -42.37 -14.29 25.03
CA THR A 187 -42.78 -13.59 26.25
C THR A 187 -44.25 -13.20 26.19
N ARG A 188 -44.71 -12.58 25.10
CA ARG A 188 -46.13 -12.22 24.91
C ARG A 188 -47.05 -13.44 24.92
N LYS A 189 -46.62 -14.57 24.35
CA LYS A 189 -47.39 -15.82 24.38
C LYS A 189 -47.48 -16.39 25.79
N LEU A 190 -46.38 -16.37 26.55
CA LEU A 190 -46.37 -16.82 27.94
C LEU A 190 -47.28 -15.94 28.81
N GLU A 191 -47.19 -14.61 28.66
CA GLU A 191 -48.05 -13.65 29.35
C GLU A 191 -49.54 -13.92 29.05
N ASN A 192 -49.89 -14.11 27.77
CA ASN A 192 -51.26 -14.46 27.39
C ASN A 192 -51.72 -15.80 27.99
N LEU A 193 -50.87 -16.83 28.00
CA LEU A 193 -51.20 -18.11 28.64
C LEU A 193 -51.42 -17.96 30.15
N THR A 194 -50.60 -17.13 30.82
CA THR A 194 -50.77 -16.81 32.24
C THR A 194 -52.07 -16.04 32.50
N ASP A 195 -52.44 -15.10 31.65
CA ASP A 195 -53.72 -14.39 31.76
C ASP A 195 -54.92 -15.32 31.57
N ILE A 196 -54.84 -16.25 30.60
CA ILE A 196 -55.85 -17.30 30.40
C ILE A 196 -55.98 -18.17 31.66
N GLU A 197 -54.87 -18.60 32.25
CA GLU A 197 -54.88 -19.39 33.49
C GLU A 197 -55.57 -18.63 34.64
N ARG A 198 -55.27 -17.34 34.80
CA ARG A 198 -55.90 -16.47 35.80
C ARG A 198 -57.41 -16.32 35.59
N GLN A 199 -57.86 -16.21 34.33
CA GLN A 199 -59.28 -16.17 34.00
C GLN A 199 -59.97 -17.51 34.26
N LEU A 200 -59.34 -18.64 33.95
CA LEU A 200 -59.90 -19.96 34.21
C LEU A 200 -59.97 -20.28 35.71
N SER A 201 -58.97 -19.88 36.50
CA SER A 201 -58.98 -20.06 37.95
C SER A 201 -60.04 -19.21 38.64
N SER A 202 -60.21 -17.94 38.23
CA SER A 202 -61.28 -17.06 38.74
C SER A 202 -62.68 -17.49 38.30
N ARG A 203 -62.83 -18.12 37.13
CA ARG A 203 -64.09 -18.68 36.65
C ARG A 203 -64.43 -20.05 37.23
N LYS A 204 -63.59 -20.63 38.11
CA LYS A 204 -63.96 -21.81 38.90
C LYS A 204 -64.82 -21.32 40.08
N PRO A 205 -66.16 -21.46 40.06
CA PRO A 205 -66.98 -21.04 41.18
C PRO A 205 -66.63 -21.91 42.40
N VAL A 206 -66.56 -21.26 43.56
CA VAL A 206 -66.82 -21.91 44.86
C VAL A 206 -68.27 -22.41 44.81
N SER A 207 -68.48 -23.58 44.22
CA SER A 207 -69.76 -24.25 44.11
C SER A 207 -69.52 -25.75 44.05
N THR A 208 -69.14 -26.31 45.21
CA THR A 208 -69.47 -27.69 45.58
C THR A 208 -69.54 -27.76 47.11
N GLU A 209 -70.47 -27.02 47.71
CA GLU A 209 -71.12 -27.51 48.92
C GLU A 209 -72.20 -28.51 48.45
N LEU A 210 -72.05 -29.76 48.88
CA LEU A 210 -73.03 -30.83 48.70
C LEU A 210 -74.36 -30.42 49.37
N PRO A 211 -75.51 -30.45 48.69
CA PRO A 211 -76.78 -30.55 49.37
C PRO A 211 -77.03 -32.01 49.75
N ASP A 212 -77.00 -32.27 51.05
CA ASP A 212 -77.62 -33.39 51.72
C ASP A 212 -79.05 -33.60 51.17
N ASN A 213 -79.30 -34.77 50.58
CA ASN A 213 -80.65 -35.20 50.23
C ASN A 213 -80.87 -36.61 50.77
N THR A 214 -81.28 -36.62 52.03
CA THR A 214 -81.98 -37.72 52.68
C THR A 214 -83.28 -38.03 51.92
N LYS A 215 -83.47 -39.28 51.49
CA LYS A 215 -84.81 -39.84 51.22
C LYS A 215 -84.89 -41.29 51.74
N PRO A 216 -85.94 -41.66 52.49
CA PRO A 216 -86.09 -42.96 53.10
C PRO A 216 -86.59 -44.02 52.09
N ALA A 217 -86.19 -45.27 52.33
CA ALA A 217 -86.63 -46.45 51.60
C ALA A 217 -88.06 -46.87 52.01
N PRO A 218 -88.89 -47.42 51.10
CA PRO A 218 -90.19 -47.98 51.45
C PRO A 218 -90.06 -49.44 51.93
N GLU A 219 -90.67 -49.72 53.08
CA GLU A 219 -90.88 -51.07 53.63
C GLU A 219 -91.90 -51.88 52.82
N ALA A 220 -91.69 -53.20 52.75
CA ALA A 220 -92.69 -54.17 52.32
C ALA A 220 -92.63 -55.45 53.20
N LYS A 221 -93.56 -55.52 54.17
CA LYS A 221 -94.41 -56.65 54.67
C LYS A 221 -93.79 -58.02 55.04
N PRO A 222 -94.43 -58.85 55.90
CA PRO A 222 -95.86 -58.93 56.27
C PRO A 222 -96.26 -58.33 57.61
#